data_AF-A0A0R3WNV8-F1
#
_entry.id   AF-A0A0R3WNV8-F1
#
_cell.length_a   1.000
_cell.length_b   1.000
_cell.length_c   1.000
_cell.angle_alpha   90.00
_cell.angle_beta   90.00
_cell.angle_gamma   90.00
#
_symmetry.space_group_name_H-M   'P 1'
#
loop_
_entity.id
_entity.type
_entity.pdbx_description
1 polymer ?
#
loop_
_entity_poly.entity_id
_entity_poly.type
_entity_poly.pdbx_seq_one_letter_code
_entity_poly.pdbx_strand_id
1 'polypeptide(L)'
;MHGIYKTSPLSTQRSLITEDELNELPTMAFEPSLVAPWTRCSSGYPIEIPVCLGATLLCLRDLHEAELKKGHSFIDDYSPSGNFNPPNLEEEAEDLANWLLDEVTTYAECRPNLLTKNARLLFESILLILERLKTPLYPLSEKTCNLLRKLSLLEPVHPYCMHIIQVLFEKAMAFCADTESKQQSGVINLDGYSTDITEFIQKTYSCNNISRHDRIRLTNLFNLHIFHDLYMVMENKTRNIIRVIIRNLIFIVQRYIITMCAELKAKRQETWLLNTINMRPHICEYAIVAIATRVGPRMFRFPRSICMQNELAVRAMINIFSANLDNMWLPGQKPSSIKVETGAAKCHSGCICHHDE
;
A
#
# COMPACT_ATOMS: atom_id res chain seq x y z
N MET A 1 26.40 -46.54 -14.89
CA MET A 1 26.18 -45.66 -13.73
C MET A 1 24.94 -44.83 -14.00
N HIS A 2 23.80 -45.29 -13.48
CA HIS A 2 22.50 -44.60 -13.60
C HIS A 2 22.39 -43.56 -12.48
N GLY A 3 22.45 -42.28 -12.87
CA GLY A 3 22.07 -41.17 -12.01
C GLY A 3 20.55 -41.04 -12.03
N ILE A 4 19.92 -41.49 -10.95
CA ILE A 4 18.49 -41.32 -10.68
C ILE A 4 18.25 -39.82 -10.48
N TYR A 5 17.63 -39.16 -11.46
CA TYR A 5 16.97 -37.88 -11.22
C TYR A 5 15.82 -38.16 -10.25
N LYS A 6 15.98 -37.74 -8.98
CA LYS A 6 14.87 -37.63 -8.05
C LYS A 6 13.90 -36.59 -8.62
N THR A 7 12.90 -37.06 -9.34
CA THR A 7 11.65 -36.33 -9.53
C THR A 7 11.07 -36.08 -8.14
N SER A 8 11.01 -34.81 -7.76
CA SER A 8 10.25 -34.39 -6.57
C SER A 8 8.78 -34.80 -6.79
N PRO A 9 8.12 -35.42 -5.81
CA PRO A 9 6.75 -35.90 -6.01
C PRO A 9 5.76 -34.73 -5.92
N LEU A 10 4.90 -34.67 -6.94
CA LEU A 10 3.49 -34.27 -6.90
C LEU A 10 3.16 -32.96 -6.16
N SER A 11 3.05 -31.87 -6.93
CA SER A 11 2.17 -30.76 -6.55
C SER A 11 0.76 -31.30 -6.36
N THR A 12 0.29 -31.39 -5.12
CA THR A 12 -1.14 -31.40 -4.83
C THR A 12 -1.72 -30.18 -5.53
N GLN A 13 -2.53 -30.41 -6.57
CA GLN A 13 -3.13 -29.33 -7.34
C GLN A 13 -4.00 -28.52 -6.37
N ARG A 14 -3.55 -27.32 -5.98
CA ARG A 14 -4.27 -26.44 -5.05
C ARG A 14 -5.71 -26.30 -5.54
N SER A 15 -6.68 -26.65 -4.70
CA SER A 15 -8.10 -26.55 -5.06
C SER A 15 -8.44 -25.08 -5.31
N LEU A 16 -9.01 -24.82 -6.48
CA LEU A 16 -9.46 -23.47 -6.85
C LEU A 16 -10.86 -23.24 -6.28
N ILE A 17 -11.06 -22.11 -5.62
CA ILE A 17 -12.33 -21.68 -5.05
C ILE A 17 -13.09 -20.88 -6.11
N THR A 18 -14.26 -21.37 -6.49
CA THR A 18 -15.22 -20.69 -7.37
C THR A 18 -15.95 -19.57 -6.63
N GLU A 19 -16.64 -18.70 -7.38
CA GLU A 19 -17.45 -17.63 -6.76
C GLU A 19 -18.63 -18.20 -5.95
N ASP A 20 -19.22 -19.31 -6.40
CA ASP A 20 -20.29 -20.00 -5.67
C ASP A 20 -19.77 -20.58 -4.35
N GLU A 21 -18.64 -21.29 -4.36
CA GLU A 21 -18.00 -21.80 -3.14
C GLU A 21 -17.62 -20.66 -2.18
N LEU A 22 -17.07 -19.55 -2.69
CA LEU A 22 -16.76 -18.37 -1.88
C LEU A 22 -18.02 -17.77 -1.22
N ASN A 23 -19.16 -17.83 -1.91
CA ASN A 23 -20.44 -17.35 -1.39
C ASN A 23 -21.02 -18.29 -0.32
N GLU A 24 -20.70 -19.57 -0.35
CA GLU A 24 -21.15 -20.57 0.63
C GLU A 24 -20.27 -20.63 1.90
N LEU A 25 -19.05 -20.07 1.86
CA LEU A 25 -18.17 -20.06 3.04
C LEU A 25 -18.83 -19.41 4.26
N PRO A 26 -18.57 -19.95 5.48
CA PRO A 26 -19.03 -19.35 6.73
C PRO A 26 -18.63 -17.88 6.83
N THR A 27 -19.54 -17.03 7.30
CA THR A 27 -19.33 -15.57 7.37
C THR A 27 -19.30 -15.06 8.79
N MET A 28 -18.62 -13.94 8.98
CA MET A 28 -18.75 -13.09 10.17
C MET A 28 -19.29 -11.71 9.78
N ALA A 29 -20.05 -11.12 10.69
CA ALA A 29 -20.63 -9.80 10.51
C ALA A 29 -19.63 -8.69 10.89
N PHE A 30 -19.50 -7.70 10.02
CA PHE A 30 -18.74 -6.47 10.22
C PHE A 30 -19.67 -5.26 10.34
N GLU A 31 -19.23 -4.26 11.09
CA GLU A 31 -19.85 -2.93 11.06
C GLU A 31 -19.76 -2.31 9.65
N PRO A 32 -20.59 -1.31 9.32
CA PRO A 32 -20.48 -0.59 8.05
C PRO A 32 -19.09 0.02 7.79
N SER A 33 -18.32 0.26 8.84
CA SER A 33 -16.94 0.70 8.73
C SER A 33 -16.00 -0.39 8.15
N LEU A 34 -16.36 -1.67 8.19
CA LEU A 34 -15.49 -2.81 7.83
C LEU A 34 -14.19 -2.86 8.65
N VAL A 35 -14.14 -2.17 9.80
CA VAL A 35 -12.97 -2.09 10.67
C VAL A 35 -13.11 -2.98 11.90
N ALA A 36 -14.35 -3.27 12.32
CA ALA A 36 -14.65 -4.02 13.54
C ALA A 36 -15.78 -5.02 13.31
N PRO A 37 -15.85 -6.11 14.10
CA PRO A 37 -16.99 -7.00 14.14
C PRO A 37 -18.28 -6.25 14.50
N TRP A 38 -19.39 -6.60 13.86
CA TRP A 38 -20.70 -6.04 14.18
C TRP A 38 -21.17 -6.56 15.53
N THR A 39 -21.68 -5.66 16.37
CA THR A 39 -22.30 -5.99 17.65
C THR A 39 -23.74 -5.50 17.67
N ARG A 40 -24.54 -5.96 18.64
CA ARG A 40 -25.94 -5.49 18.80
C ARG A 40 -26.05 -3.99 19.08
N CYS A 41 -24.96 -3.33 19.49
CA CYS A 41 -24.89 -1.90 19.72
C CYS A 41 -24.39 -1.11 18.50
N SER A 42 -23.97 -1.80 17.43
CA SER A 42 -23.41 -1.18 16.23
C SER A 42 -24.52 -0.54 15.39
N SER A 43 -24.27 0.66 14.87
CA SER A 43 -25.21 1.36 13.98
C SER A 43 -25.23 0.75 12.58
N GLY A 44 -26.40 0.70 11.95
CA GLY A 44 -26.57 0.22 10.57
C GLY A 44 -26.70 -1.29 10.45
N TYR A 45 -26.61 -1.79 9.22
CA TYR A 45 -26.78 -3.22 8.91
C TYR A 45 -25.44 -3.97 8.93
N PRO A 46 -25.42 -5.22 9.43
CA PRO A 46 -24.22 -6.05 9.40
C PRO A 46 -23.79 -6.35 7.96
N ILE A 47 -22.49 -6.43 7.75
CA ILE A 47 -21.89 -6.82 6.47
C ILE A 47 -21.18 -8.14 6.62
N GLU A 48 -21.62 -9.12 5.85
CA GLU A 48 -21.07 -10.48 5.92
C GLU A 48 -19.82 -10.63 5.08
N ILE A 49 -18.75 -11.10 5.71
CA ILE A 49 -17.45 -11.40 5.08
C ILE A 49 -17.08 -12.84 5.47
N PRO A 50 -16.56 -13.67 4.54
CA PRO A 50 -16.07 -15.01 4.87
C PRO A 50 -15.10 -14.99 6.05
N VAL A 51 -15.28 -15.88 7.02
CA VAL A 51 -14.48 -15.93 8.26
C VAL A 51 -13.00 -16.09 7.93
N CYS A 52 -12.65 -16.92 6.94
CA CYS A 52 -11.28 -17.16 6.50
C CYS A 52 -10.52 -15.86 6.12
N LEU A 53 -11.22 -14.85 5.62
CA LEU A 53 -10.65 -13.53 5.30
C LEU A 53 -10.86 -12.53 6.43
N GLY A 54 -12.09 -12.42 6.93
CA GLY A 54 -12.46 -11.44 7.95
C GLY A 54 -11.71 -11.63 9.27
N ALA A 55 -11.67 -12.86 9.79
CA ALA A 55 -10.99 -13.17 11.06
C ALA A 55 -9.49 -12.95 10.94
N THR A 56 -8.90 -13.43 9.84
CA THR A 56 -7.46 -13.35 9.58
C THR A 56 -7.00 -11.91 9.41
N LEU A 57 -7.76 -11.05 8.70
CA LEU A 57 -7.46 -9.63 8.58
C LEU A 57 -7.55 -8.88 9.92
N LEU A 58 -8.53 -9.18 10.75
CA LEU A 58 -8.65 -8.57 12.08
C LEU A 58 -7.50 -8.99 12.99
N CYS A 59 -7.19 -10.28 13.05
CA CYS A 59 -6.08 -10.78 13.85
C CYS A 59 -4.73 -10.27 13.33
N LEU A 60 -4.56 -10.15 12.01
CA LEU A 60 -3.38 -9.54 11.40
C LEU A 60 -3.18 -8.11 11.89
N ARG A 61 -4.24 -7.31 12.00
CA ARG A 61 -4.16 -5.94 12.53
C ARG A 61 -3.77 -5.90 14.00
N ASP A 62 -4.39 -6.75 14.82
CA ASP A 62 -4.08 -6.85 16.24
C ASP A 62 -2.61 -7.23 16.47
N LEU A 63 -2.12 -8.22 15.71
CA LEU A 63 -0.72 -8.66 15.76
C LEU A 63 0.23 -7.58 15.23
N HIS A 64 -0.07 -6.96 14.09
CA HIS A 64 0.75 -5.89 13.55
C HIS A 64 0.87 -4.71 14.52
N GLU A 65 -0.21 -4.29 15.19
CA GLU A 65 -0.13 -3.26 16.24
C GLU A 65 0.72 -3.71 17.44
N ALA A 66 0.70 -5.01 17.78
CA ALA A 66 1.55 -5.55 18.85
C ALA A 66 3.03 -5.60 18.45
N GLU A 67 3.35 -5.91 17.20
CA GLU A 67 4.70 -5.83 16.62
C GLU A 67 5.19 -4.39 16.64
N LEU A 68 4.39 -3.44 16.13
CA LEU A 68 4.74 -2.02 16.08
C LEU A 68 5.04 -1.44 17.47
N LYS A 69 4.30 -1.85 18.51
CA LYS A 69 4.60 -1.45 19.90
C LYS A 69 5.96 -1.96 20.41
N LYS A 70 6.49 -3.03 19.81
CA LYS A 70 7.81 -3.59 20.10
C LYS A 70 8.90 -3.04 19.17
N GLY A 71 8.57 -2.10 18.28
CA GLY A 71 9.52 -1.47 17.36
C GLY A 71 9.93 -2.32 16.17
N HIS A 72 9.09 -3.28 15.75
CA HIS A 72 9.26 -4.03 14.50
C HIS A 72 7.91 -4.21 13.79
N SER A 73 7.93 -4.62 12.52
CA SER A 73 6.75 -5.00 11.77
C SER A 73 7.07 -6.14 10.82
N PHE A 74 6.13 -7.04 10.57
CA PHE A 74 6.28 -8.03 9.48
C PHE A 74 6.57 -7.40 8.11
N ILE A 75 6.29 -6.10 7.91
CA ILE A 75 6.66 -5.37 6.68
C ILE A 75 8.18 -5.26 6.55
N ASP A 76 8.91 -5.19 7.66
CA ASP A 76 10.38 -5.11 7.67
C ASP A 76 11.04 -6.39 7.12
N ASP A 77 10.35 -7.53 7.23
CA ASP A 77 10.81 -8.83 6.74
C ASP A 77 10.97 -8.89 5.21
N TYR A 78 10.42 -7.89 4.50
CA TYR A 78 10.53 -7.73 3.05
C TYR A 78 11.69 -6.85 2.59
N SER A 79 12.56 -6.45 3.52
CA SER A 79 13.66 -5.55 3.22
C SER A 79 14.66 -6.21 2.28
N PRO A 80 15.07 -5.54 1.18
CA PRO A 80 16.09 -6.07 0.28
C PRO A 80 17.42 -6.39 0.99
N SER A 81 17.73 -5.69 2.08
CA SER A 81 18.95 -5.86 2.86
C SER A 81 18.89 -6.97 3.91
N GLY A 82 17.73 -7.64 4.07
CA GLY A 82 17.55 -8.63 5.11
C GLY A 82 16.21 -9.35 5.01
N ASN A 83 15.89 -9.92 3.84
CA ASN A 83 14.70 -10.75 3.68
C ASN A 83 14.74 -11.89 4.70
N PHE A 84 13.91 -11.79 5.74
CA PHE A 84 13.74 -12.86 6.70
C PHE A 84 12.57 -13.72 6.25
N ASN A 85 12.90 -14.86 5.65
CA ASN A 85 11.93 -15.92 5.41
C ASN A 85 12.12 -16.97 6.51
N PRO A 86 11.20 -17.05 7.49
CA PRO A 86 11.19 -18.14 8.45
C PRO A 86 11.23 -19.49 7.71
N PRO A 87 11.99 -20.47 8.22
CA PRO A 87 11.92 -21.82 7.68
C PRO A 87 10.48 -22.32 7.76
N ASN A 88 10.02 -23.01 6.70
CA ASN A 88 8.67 -23.57 6.57
C ASN A 88 7.51 -22.58 6.45
N LEU A 89 7.75 -21.27 6.29
CA LEU A 89 6.68 -20.27 6.16
C LEU A 89 5.65 -20.63 5.06
N GLU A 90 6.10 -21.16 3.92
CA GLU A 90 5.21 -21.55 2.82
C GLU A 90 4.29 -22.72 3.21
N GLU A 91 4.85 -23.74 3.86
CA GLU A 91 4.09 -24.92 4.33
C GLU A 91 3.12 -24.54 5.45
N GLU A 92 3.58 -23.78 6.44
CA GLU A 92 2.74 -23.29 7.53
C GLU A 92 1.61 -22.39 7.03
N ALA A 93 1.88 -21.56 6.02
CA ALA A 93 0.88 -20.69 5.43
C ALA A 93 -0.18 -21.49 4.66
N GLU A 94 0.23 -22.56 3.98
CA GLU A 94 -0.65 -23.49 3.27
C GLU A 94 -1.55 -24.27 4.24
N ASP A 95 -0.98 -24.80 5.33
CA ASP A 95 -1.71 -25.50 6.38
C ASP A 95 -2.72 -24.58 7.06
N LEU A 96 -2.31 -23.36 7.39
CA LEU A 96 -3.22 -22.38 7.98
C LEU A 96 -4.33 -21.96 7.00
N ALA A 97 -4.02 -21.82 5.70
CA ALA A 97 -5.02 -21.52 4.68
C ALA A 97 -6.03 -22.67 4.52
N ASN A 98 -5.57 -23.93 4.52
CA ASN A 98 -6.43 -25.12 4.49
C ASN A 98 -7.36 -25.15 5.71
N TRP A 99 -6.79 -25.02 6.91
CA TRP A 99 -7.57 -24.99 8.15
C TRP A 99 -8.62 -23.88 8.15
N LEU A 100 -8.25 -22.67 7.69
CA LEU A 100 -9.18 -21.53 7.59
C LEU A 100 -10.33 -21.76 6.61
N LEU A 101 -10.09 -22.51 5.53
CA LEU A 101 -11.08 -22.76 4.48
C LEU A 101 -11.98 -23.96 4.78
N ASP A 102 -11.41 -25.00 5.39
CA ASP A 102 -12.05 -26.31 5.50
C ASP A 102 -12.65 -26.57 6.90
N GLU A 103 -12.06 -26.00 7.96
CA GLU A 103 -12.42 -26.36 9.36
C GLU A 103 -13.07 -25.21 10.14
N VAL A 104 -12.80 -23.95 9.78
CA VAL A 104 -13.25 -22.79 10.56
C VAL A 104 -14.67 -22.39 10.22
N THR A 105 -15.55 -22.41 11.24
CA THR A 105 -16.95 -22.01 11.08
C THR A 105 -17.28 -20.64 11.68
N THR A 106 -16.61 -20.23 12.75
CA THR A 106 -16.90 -18.96 13.44
C THR A 106 -15.65 -18.19 13.85
N TYR A 107 -15.79 -16.85 14.00
CA TYR A 107 -14.72 -15.98 14.48
C TYR A 107 -14.28 -16.30 15.91
N ALA A 108 -15.21 -16.65 16.80
CA ALA A 108 -14.93 -16.92 18.21
C ALA A 108 -14.02 -18.14 18.39
N GLU A 109 -14.20 -19.17 17.55
CA GLU A 109 -13.41 -20.41 17.58
C GLU A 109 -12.00 -20.20 17.03
N CYS A 110 -11.86 -19.48 15.91
CA CYS A 110 -10.57 -19.36 15.25
C CYS A 110 -9.66 -18.28 15.85
N ARG A 111 -10.24 -17.23 16.45
CA ARG A 111 -9.48 -16.07 16.96
C ARG A 111 -8.36 -16.44 17.94
N PRO A 112 -8.56 -17.29 18.97
CA PRO A 112 -7.48 -17.64 19.90
C PRO A 112 -6.29 -18.29 19.19
N ASN A 113 -6.54 -19.20 18.25
CA ASN A 113 -5.48 -19.86 17.46
C ASN A 113 -4.75 -18.84 16.57
N LEU A 114 -5.48 -17.99 15.84
CA LEU A 114 -4.89 -16.98 14.96
C LEU A 114 -3.98 -16.00 15.72
N LEU A 115 -4.33 -15.62 16.95
CA LEU A 115 -3.51 -14.72 17.77
C LEU A 115 -2.25 -15.37 18.36
N THR A 116 -2.11 -16.69 18.29
CA THR A 116 -0.84 -17.37 18.63
C THR A 116 0.19 -17.32 17.50
N LYS A 117 -0.23 -16.95 16.28
CA LYS A 117 0.61 -16.89 15.10
C LYS A 117 1.32 -15.53 15.01
N ASN A 118 2.33 -15.43 14.14
CA ASN A 118 2.97 -14.16 13.81
C ASN A 118 2.20 -13.45 12.66
N ALA A 119 2.36 -12.13 12.53
CA ALA A 119 1.61 -11.36 11.52
C ALA A 119 2.02 -11.76 10.08
N ARG A 120 3.30 -12.07 9.87
CA ARG A 120 3.87 -12.53 8.58
C ARG A 120 3.10 -13.74 8.03
N LEU A 121 2.88 -14.76 8.87
CA LEU A 121 2.17 -15.99 8.53
C LEU A 121 0.71 -15.71 8.19
N LEU A 122 0.01 -14.91 8.99
CA LEU A 122 -1.39 -14.54 8.69
C LEU A 122 -1.50 -13.81 7.35
N PHE A 123 -0.55 -12.92 7.05
CA PHE A 123 -0.52 -12.20 5.79
C PHE A 123 -0.28 -13.15 4.60
N GLU A 124 0.68 -14.06 4.67
CA GLU A 124 0.93 -15.05 3.61
C GLU A 124 -0.26 -16.00 3.41
N SER A 125 -0.93 -16.44 4.48
CA SER A 125 -2.15 -17.25 4.35
C SER A 125 -3.28 -16.49 3.65
N ILE A 126 -3.43 -15.17 3.89
CA ILE A 126 -4.39 -14.35 3.12
C ILE A 126 -4.02 -14.33 1.64
N LEU A 127 -2.73 -14.17 1.31
CA LEU A 127 -2.27 -14.20 -0.08
C LEU A 127 -2.55 -15.55 -0.74
N LEU A 128 -2.33 -16.66 -0.04
CA LEU A 128 -2.64 -18.01 -0.53
C LEU A 128 -4.14 -18.20 -0.76
N ILE A 129 -4.99 -17.73 0.16
CA ILE A 129 -6.46 -17.77 -0.03
C ILE A 129 -6.86 -16.98 -1.28
N LEU A 130 -6.30 -15.79 -1.50
CA LEU A 130 -6.56 -14.99 -2.70
C LEU A 130 -6.07 -15.66 -3.98
N GLU A 131 -4.93 -16.35 -3.93
CA GLU A 131 -4.35 -17.08 -5.05
C GLU A 131 -5.16 -18.32 -5.43
N ARG A 132 -5.86 -18.93 -4.46
CA ARG A 132 -6.78 -20.05 -4.70
C ARG A 132 -8.10 -19.64 -5.34
N LEU A 133 -8.44 -18.35 -5.40
CA LEU A 133 -9.65 -17.92 -6.10
C LEU A 133 -9.50 -18.20 -7.61
N LYS A 134 -10.46 -18.93 -8.19
CA LYS A 134 -10.48 -19.27 -9.62
C LYS A 134 -10.34 -18.04 -10.51
N THR A 135 -10.88 -16.92 -10.06
CA THR A 135 -10.66 -15.62 -10.68
C THR A 135 -10.37 -14.58 -9.60
N PRO A 136 -9.35 -13.72 -9.77
CA PRO A 136 -9.11 -12.61 -8.85
C PRO A 136 -10.35 -11.72 -8.70
N LEU A 137 -10.56 -11.21 -7.48
CA LEU A 137 -11.80 -10.54 -7.08
C LEU A 137 -12.09 -9.28 -7.89
N TYR A 138 -11.06 -8.49 -8.18
CA TYR A 138 -11.21 -7.11 -8.62
C TYR A 138 -10.91 -6.96 -10.12
N PRO A 139 -11.93 -6.82 -10.99
CA PRO A 139 -11.68 -6.51 -12.39
C PRO A 139 -11.11 -5.10 -12.56
N LEU A 140 -10.13 -4.93 -13.45
CA LEU A 140 -9.70 -3.61 -13.94
C LEU A 140 -10.08 -3.46 -15.40
N SER A 141 -10.81 -2.39 -15.74
CA SER A 141 -11.19 -2.13 -17.14
C SER A 141 -9.99 -1.67 -17.98
N GLU A 142 -10.10 -1.78 -19.31
CA GLU A 142 -9.07 -1.27 -20.22
C GLU A 142 -8.81 0.24 -20.02
N LYS A 143 -9.85 1.00 -19.66
CA LYS A 143 -9.75 2.44 -19.35
C LYS A 143 -8.85 2.66 -18.13
N THR A 144 -9.07 1.91 -17.06
CA THR A 144 -8.23 1.97 -15.86
C THR A 144 -6.80 1.55 -16.16
N CYS A 145 -6.60 0.47 -16.92
CA CYS A 145 -5.27 0.01 -17.32
C CYS A 145 -4.50 1.06 -18.14
N ASN A 146 -5.16 1.72 -19.09
CA ASN A 146 -4.58 2.79 -19.89
C ASN A 146 -4.20 4.01 -19.05
N LEU A 147 -4.97 4.29 -17.99
CA LEU A 147 -4.65 5.34 -17.04
C LEU A 147 -3.45 4.98 -16.16
N LEU A 148 -3.39 3.74 -15.67
CA LEU A 148 -2.28 3.23 -14.85
C LEU A 148 -0.94 3.25 -15.61
N ARG A 149 -0.95 3.11 -16.94
CA ARG A 149 0.27 3.30 -17.75
C ARG A 149 0.84 4.72 -17.66
N LYS A 150 0.01 5.71 -17.34
CA LYS A 150 0.35 7.14 -17.33
C LYS A 150 0.42 7.74 -15.93
N LEU A 151 -0.09 7.03 -14.91
CA LEU A 151 -0.24 7.54 -13.55
C LEU A 151 0.50 6.67 -12.54
N SER A 152 1.53 7.24 -11.92
CA SER A 152 2.10 6.76 -10.67
C SER A 152 1.93 7.86 -9.62
N LEU A 153 1.16 7.59 -8.57
CA LEU A 153 0.94 8.54 -7.47
C LEU A 153 2.07 8.52 -6.44
N LEU A 154 2.78 7.39 -6.37
CA LEU A 154 4.03 7.26 -5.65
C LEU A 154 5.16 7.62 -6.61
N GLU A 155 5.83 8.73 -6.34
CA GLU A 155 7.03 9.13 -7.05
C GLU A 155 8.21 8.36 -6.43
N PRO A 156 9.07 7.70 -7.22
CA PRO A 156 10.20 6.95 -6.69
C PRO A 156 11.10 7.90 -5.90
N VAL A 157 11.42 7.53 -4.66
CA VAL A 157 12.30 8.37 -3.84
C VAL A 157 13.72 8.07 -4.25
N HIS A 158 14.45 9.10 -4.67
CA HIS A 158 15.81 8.91 -5.16
C HIS A 158 16.65 8.16 -4.10
N PRO A 159 17.40 7.09 -4.46
CA PRO A 159 18.15 6.29 -3.49
C PRO A 159 19.21 7.11 -2.74
N TYR A 160 19.61 8.25 -3.30
CA TYR A 160 20.50 9.22 -2.66
C TYR A 160 19.78 10.46 -2.12
N CYS A 161 18.45 10.51 -2.05
CA CYS A 161 17.72 11.69 -1.55
C CYS A 161 18.21 12.13 -0.17
N MET A 162 18.44 11.17 0.74
CA MET A 162 19.09 11.40 2.03
C MET A 162 20.48 12.01 1.91
N HIS A 163 21.33 11.45 1.05
CA HIS A 163 22.70 11.92 0.85
C HIS A 163 22.73 13.29 0.16
N ILE A 164 21.85 13.53 -0.81
CA ILE A 164 21.70 14.80 -1.52
C ILE A 164 21.19 15.87 -0.57
N ILE A 165 20.17 15.60 0.23
CA ILE A 165 19.66 16.55 1.24
C ILE A 165 20.72 16.80 2.30
N GLN A 166 21.44 15.78 2.76
CA GLN A 166 22.51 15.94 3.73
C GLN A 166 23.69 16.75 3.15
N VAL A 167 24.12 16.47 1.92
CA VAL A 167 25.16 17.24 1.21
C VAL A 167 24.69 18.68 0.97
N LEU A 168 23.44 18.90 0.60
CA LEU A 168 22.86 20.24 0.42
C LEU A 168 22.76 20.99 1.75
N PHE A 169 22.37 20.30 2.82
CA PHE A 169 22.30 20.85 4.17
C PHE A 169 23.68 21.21 4.73
N GLU A 170 24.65 20.30 4.64
CA GLU A 170 26.04 20.53 5.05
C GLU A 170 26.67 21.68 4.24
N LYS A 171 26.39 21.77 2.94
CA LYS A 171 26.87 22.87 2.09
C LYS A 171 26.17 24.20 2.37
N ALA A 172 24.86 24.20 2.63
CA ALA A 172 24.12 25.41 3.01
C ALA A 172 24.57 25.92 4.39
N MET A 173 24.79 25.01 5.35
CA MET A 173 25.33 25.35 6.66
C MET A 173 26.78 25.86 6.58
N ALA A 174 27.61 25.28 5.71
CA ALA A 174 28.96 25.77 5.44
C ALA A 174 28.94 27.16 4.78
N PHE A 175 28.03 27.42 3.84
CA PHE A 175 27.85 28.74 3.24
C PHE A 175 27.39 29.80 4.26
N CYS A 176 26.46 29.44 5.15
CA CYS A 176 25.99 30.30 6.24
C CYS A 176 27.05 30.51 7.34
N ALA A 177 27.97 29.56 7.54
CA ALA A 177 29.09 29.68 8.48
C ALA A 177 30.28 30.47 7.88
N ASP A 178 30.52 30.35 6.57
CA ASP A 178 31.57 31.08 5.86
C ASP A 178 31.20 32.56 5.60
N THR A 179 29.93 32.94 5.70
CA THR A 179 29.47 34.32 5.52
C THR A 179 29.85 35.25 6.68
N GLU A 180 30.21 34.71 7.85
CA GLU A 180 30.81 35.49 8.94
C GLU A 180 32.34 35.67 8.79
N SER A 181 33.00 34.90 7.91
CA SER A 181 34.48 34.86 7.82
C SER A 181 35.08 35.30 6.47
N LYS A 182 34.28 35.56 5.43
CA LYS A 182 34.79 35.97 4.10
C LYS A 182 34.15 37.25 3.57
N GLN A 183 34.55 38.38 4.17
CA GLN A 183 34.49 39.69 3.51
C GLN A 183 35.69 39.96 2.60
N GLN A 184 36.65 39.03 2.43
CA GLN A 184 37.80 39.27 1.57
C GLN A 184 38.25 38.03 0.80
N SER A 185 38.29 38.21 -0.53
CA SER A 185 39.04 37.47 -1.54
C SER A 185 38.52 36.09 -2.00
N GLY A 186 38.38 35.99 -3.33
CA GLY A 186 38.19 34.75 -4.06
C GLY A 186 36.79 34.57 -4.60
N VAL A 187 36.55 35.03 -5.83
CA VAL A 187 35.45 34.54 -6.66
C VAL A 187 35.70 33.04 -6.85
N ILE A 188 35.12 32.22 -5.96
CA ILE A 188 35.00 30.79 -6.17
C ILE A 188 34.11 30.68 -7.41
N ASN A 189 34.68 30.18 -8.51
CA ASN A 189 34.01 30.05 -9.78
C ASN A 189 32.92 28.97 -9.66
N LEU A 190 31.77 29.38 -9.12
CA LEU A 190 30.58 28.57 -8.86
C LEU A 190 29.88 28.11 -10.16
N ASP A 191 30.21 28.75 -11.29
CA ASP A 191 29.56 28.52 -12.58
C ASP A 191 29.81 27.12 -13.16
N GLY A 192 30.96 26.49 -12.88
CA GLY A 192 31.30 25.17 -13.41
C GLY A 192 30.72 23.98 -12.62
N TYR A 193 30.40 24.18 -11.34
CA TYR A 193 29.86 23.12 -10.46
C TYR A 193 28.34 23.21 -10.29
N SER A 194 27.79 24.42 -10.44
CA SER A 194 26.35 24.66 -10.53
C SER A 194 25.77 23.98 -11.77
N THR A 195 26.48 24.01 -12.90
CA THR A 195 26.03 23.43 -14.18
C THR A 195 25.90 21.91 -14.14
N ASP A 196 26.84 21.15 -13.56
CA ASP A 196 26.74 19.67 -13.49
C ASP A 196 25.61 19.18 -12.58
N ILE A 197 25.41 19.82 -11.41
CA ILE A 197 24.30 19.48 -10.51
C ILE A 197 22.98 19.95 -11.12
N THR A 198 22.94 21.11 -11.76
CA THR A 198 21.74 21.62 -12.43
C THR A 198 21.42 20.81 -13.68
N GLU A 199 22.41 20.33 -14.44
CA GLU A 199 22.21 19.46 -15.61
C GLU A 199 21.87 18.04 -15.19
N PHE A 200 22.38 17.54 -14.06
CA PHE A 200 21.95 16.28 -13.46
C PHE A 200 20.53 16.38 -12.89
N ILE A 201 20.20 17.48 -12.20
CA ILE A 201 18.85 17.77 -11.72
C ILE A 201 17.93 17.97 -12.92
N GLN A 202 18.35 18.65 -13.98
CA GLN A 202 17.57 18.76 -15.19
C GLN A 202 17.46 17.41 -15.89
N LYS A 203 18.49 16.58 -16.07
CA LYS A 203 18.32 15.25 -16.69
C LYS A 203 17.45 14.31 -15.86
N THR A 204 17.51 14.41 -14.53
CA THR A 204 16.80 13.51 -13.60
C THR A 204 15.37 14.00 -13.27
N TYR A 205 15.17 15.32 -13.17
CA TYR A 205 13.90 15.98 -12.87
C TYR A 205 13.26 16.71 -14.08
N SER A 206 13.89 16.72 -15.27
CA SER A 206 13.20 16.97 -16.56
C SER A 206 12.50 15.70 -17.02
N CYS A 207 11.80 15.05 -16.11
CA CYS A 207 10.52 14.52 -16.52
C CYS A 207 9.65 15.75 -16.77
N ASN A 208 8.92 15.82 -17.88
CA ASN A 208 7.81 16.76 -18.02
C ASN A 208 6.91 16.54 -16.80
N ASN A 209 7.14 17.26 -15.70
CA ASN A 209 6.37 17.12 -14.49
C ASN A 209 4.97 17.50 -14.90
N ILE A 210 4.11 16.47 -14.97
CA ILE A 210 2.69 16.63 -15.21
C ILE A 210 2.26 17.76 -14.29
N SER A 211 1.69 18.82 -14.86
CA SER A 211 1.30 20.00 -14.08
C SER A 211 0.53 19.52 -12.85
N ARG A 212 0.69 20.16 -11.69
CA ARG A 212 -0.05 19.78 -10.47
C ARG A 212 -1.55 19.58 -10.77
N HIS A 213 -2.09 20.42 -11.64
CA HIS A 213 -3.44 20.34 -12.17
C HIS A 213 -3.71 19.04 -12.97
N ASP A 214 -2.84 18.69 -13.91
CA ASP A 214 -2.96 17.42 -14.66
C ASP A 214 -2.81 16.19 -13.77
N ARG A 215 -1.94 16.23 -12.74
CA ARG A 215 -1.80 15.14 -11.77
C ARG A 215 -3.10 14.96 -10.98
N ILE A 216 -3.68 16.04 -10.47
CA ILE A 216 -5.00 16.03 -9.81
C ILE A 216 -6.09 15.50 -10.74
N ARG A 217 -6.10 15.94 -12.01
CA ARG A 217 -7.05 15.46 -13.02
C ARG A 217 -6.92 13.95 -13.24
N LEU A 218 -5.70 13.44 -13.41
CA LEU A 218 -5.45 12.02 -13.58
C LEU A 218 -5.80 11.22 -12.33
N THR A 219 -5.53 11.72 -11.13
CA THR A 219 -5.97 11.12 -9.87
C THR A 219 -7.49 11.03 -9.80
N ASN A 220 -8.21 12.08 -10.17
CA ASN A 220 -9.68 12.05 -10.17
C ASN A 220 -10.26 11.06 -11.20
N LEU A 221 -9.66 11.00 -12.39
CA LEU A 221 -10.03 9.99 -13.38
C LEU A 221 -9.76 8.58 -12.85
N PHE A 222 -8.63 8.38 -12.17
CA PHE A 222 -8.28 7.10 -11.56
C PHE A 222 -9.31 6.70 -10.52
N ASN A 223 -9.64 7.61 -9.61
CA ASN A 223 -10.60 7.38 -8.56
C ASN A 223 -11.98 7.05 -9.14
N LEU A 224 -12.45 7.81 -10.14
CA LEU A 224 -13.71 7.49 -10.82
C LEU A 224 -13.69 6.08 -11.41
N HIS A 225 -12.61 5.73 -12.12
CA HIS A 225 -12.49 4.47 -12.83
C HIS A 225 -12.30 3.26 -11.90
N ILE A 226 -11.49 3.37 -10.84
CA ILE A 226 -11.26 2.28 -9.90
C ILE A 226 -12.56 1.89 -9.20
N PHE A 227 -13.39 2.86 -8.83
CA PHE A 227 -14.69 2.57 -8.23
C PHE A 227 -15.75 2.17 -9.25
N HIS A 228 -15.72 2.69 -10.48
CA HIS A 228 -16.55 2.14 -11.56
C HIS A 228 -16.25 0.65 -11.76
N ASP A 229 -14.98 0.27 -11.80
CA ASP A 229 -14.51 -1.10 -11.90
C ASP A 229 -14.97 -1.96 -10.71
N LEU A 230 -14.97 -1.41 -9.48
CA LEU A 230 -15.54 -2.08 -8.30
C LEU A 230 -17.04 -2.38 -8.51
N TYR A 231 -17.77 -1.48 -9.14
CA TYR A 231 -19.20 -1.65 -9.44
C TYR A 231 -19.49 -2.55 -10.64
N MET A 232 -18.47 -2.97 -11.41
CA MET A 232 -18.60 -4.05 -12.40
C MET A 232 -18.73 -5.43 -11.74
N VAL A 233 -18.33 -5.56 -10.47
CA VAL A 233 -18.61 -6.76 -9.67
C VAL A 233 -20.07 -6.73 -9.25
N MET A 234 -20.88 -7.65 -9.75
CA MET A 234 -22.34 -7.66 -9.54
C MET A 234 -22.72 -8.05 -8.11
N GLU A 235 -22.04 -9.04 -7.57
CA GLU A 235 -22.25 -9.58 -6.22
C GLU A 235 -21.82 -8.57 -5.15
N ASN A 236 -22.77 -8.20 -4.29
CA ASN A 236 -22.50 -7.26 -3.20
C ASN A 236 -21.52 -7.81 -2.16
N LYS A 237 -21.56 -9.13 -1.91
CA LYS A 237 -20.64 -9.84 -1.00
C LYS A 237 -19.20 -9.69 -1.51
N THR A 238 -18.94 -10.01 -2.77
CA THR A 238 -17.63 -9.85 -3.42
C THR A 238 -17.12 -8.41 -3.36
N ARG A 239 -17.97 -7.41 -3.62
CA ARG A 239 -17.59 -5.99 -3.45
C ARG A 239 -17.17 -5.64 -2.02
N ASN A 240 -17.85 -6.19 -1.02
CA ASN A 240 -17.51 -5.94 0.38
C ASN A 240 -16.24 -6.68 0.81
N ILE A 241 -15.96 -7.86 0.25
CA ILE A 241 -14.68 -8.57 0.41
C ILE A 241 -13.53 -7.70 -0.13
N ILE A 242 -13.69 -7.13 -1.33
CA ILE A 242 -12.69 -6.20 -1.91
C ILE A 242 -12.46 -5.00 -0.97
N ARG A 243 -13.54 -4.37 -0.51
CA ARG A 243 -13.46 -3.21 0.40
C ARG A 243 -12.78 -3.54 1.72
N VAL A 244 -13.13 -4.66 2.36
CA VAL A 244 -12.54 -5.02 3.66
C VAL A 244 -11.06 -5.32 3.51
N ILE A 245 -10.63 -6.02 2.45
CA ILE A 245 -9.20 -6.25 2.17
C ILE A 245 -8.47 -4.91 2.00
N ILE A 246 -8.93 -4.06 1.08
CA ILE A 246 -8.27 -2.77 0.79
C ILE A 246 -8.18 -1.89 2.04
N ARG A 247 -9.28 -1.78 2.80
CA ARG A 247 -9.29 -0.95 4.00
C ARG A 247 -8.35 -1.44 5.09
N ASN A 248 -8.30 -2.74 5.32
CA ASN A 248 -7.41 -3.30 6.34
C ASN A 248 -5.94 -3.17 5.91
N LEU A 249 -5.64 -3.27 4.60
CA LEU A 249 -4.29 -3.01 4.08
C LEU A 249 -3.88 -1.54 4.15
N ILE A 250 -4.79 -0.60 3.82
CA ILE A 250 -4.57 0.83 4.01
C ILE A 250 -4.24 1.11 5.49
N PHE A 251 -5.01 0.54 6.41
CA PHE A 251 -4.75 0.67 7.84
C PHE A 251 -3.34 0.17 8.21
N ILE A 252 -2.97 -1.05 7.79
CA ILE A 252 -1.65 -1.64 8.08
C ILE A 252 -0.52 -0.72 7.58
N VAL A 253 -0.60 -0.28 6.31
CA VAL A 253 0.42 0.59 5.69
C VAL A 253 0.51 1.94 6.43
N GLN A 254 -0.61 2.59 6.71
CA GLN A 254 -0.62 3.88 7.42
C GLN A 254 -0.05 3.77 8.83
N ARG A 255 -0.43 2.72 9.56
CA ARG A 255 0.04 2.49 10.94
C ARG A 255 1.55 2.24 10.99
N TYR A 256 2.08 1.48 10.05
CA TYR A 256 3.52 1.32 9.88
C TYR A 256 4.20 2.67 9.62
N ILE A 257 3.73 3.44 8.62
CA ILE A 257 4.32 4.73 8.24
C ILE A 257 4.34 5.69 9.44
N ILE A 258 3.21 5.83 10.15
CA ILE A 258 3.09 6.73 11.30
C ILE A 258 4.07 6.32 12.41
N THR A 259 4.12 5.03 12.74
CA THR A 259 4.95 4.52 13.84
C THR A 259 6.44 4.67 13.51
N MET A 260 6.86 4.24 12.33
CA MET A 260 8.26 4.37 11.89
C MET A 260 8.70 5.83 11.79
N CYS A 261 7.85 6.72 11.28
CA CYS A 261 8.14 8.15 11.29
C CYS A 261 8.32 8.68 12.71
N ALA A 262 7.43 8.31 13.64
CA ALA A 262 7.50 8.78 15.02
C ALA A 262 8.77 8.26 15.73
N GLU A 263 9.13 7.00 15.51
CA GLU A 263 10.34 6.40 16.07
C GLU A 263 11.62 7.03 15.54
N LEU A 264 11.74 7.19 14.22
CA LEU A 264 12.93 7.78 13.60
C LEU A 264 13.11 9.23 14.02
N LYS A 265 12.01 9.98 14.08
CA LYS A 265 12.00 11.33 14.64
C LYS A 265 12.57 11.35 16.07
N ALA A 266 12.11 10.43 16.93
CA ALA A 266 12.57 10.35 18.31
C ALA A 266 14.05 9.94 18.39
N LYS A 267 14.47 8.92 17.63
CA LYS A 267 15.86 8.42 17.57
C LYS A 267 16.84 9.49 17.09
N ARG A 268 16.45 10.31 16.11
CA ARG A 268 17.30 11.37 15.53
C ARG A 268 17.14 12.74 16.18
N GLN A 269 16.22 12.88 17.13
CA GLN A 269 15.87 14.16 17.77
C GLN A 269 15.49 15.25 16.77
N GLU A 270 14.84 14.87 15.67
CA GLU A 270 14.46 15.79 14.59
C GLU A 270 13.06 16.41 14.82
N THR A 271 12.78 17.50 14.11
CA THR A 271 11.41 18.06 14.06
C THR A 271 10.52 17.21 13.14
N TRP A 272 9.19 17.31 13.33
CA TRP A 272 8.23 16.67 12.41
C TRP A 272 8.38 17.16 10.97
N LEU A 273 8.73 18.44 10.78
CA LEU A 273 8.95 19.01 9.45
C LEU A 273 10.12 18.32 8.74
N LEU A 274 11.27 18.24 9.40
CA LEU A 274 12.47 17.62 8.84
C LEU A 274 12.25 16.13 8.53
N ASN A 275 11.66 15.40 9.46
CA ASN A 275 11.33 13.99 9.28
C ASN A 275 10.31 13.75 8.15
N THR A 276 9.34 14.67 7.98
CA THR A 276 8.34 14.61 6.90
C THR A 276 8.96 14.84 5.52
N ILE A 277 9.96 15.69 5.42
CA ILE A 277 10.66 15.99 4.16
C ILE A 277 11.64 14.86 3.84
N ASN A 278 12.42 14.44 4.83
CA ASN A 278 13.53 13.52 4.61
C ASN A 278 13.04 12.07 4.65
N MET A 279 12.53 11.59 5.79
CA MET A 279 12.32 10.15 6.00
C MET A 279 10.98 9.64 5.46
N ARG A 280 9.91 10.42 5.66
CA ARG A 280 8.55 9.98 5.35
C ARG A 280 8.39 9.48 3.91
N PRO A 281 8.95 10.13 2.86
CA PRO A 281 8.83 9.61 1.50
C PRO A 281 9.39 8.18 1.37
N HIS A 282 10.57 7.91 1.93
CA HIS A 282 11.20 6.58 1.87
C HIS A 282 10.41 5.53 2.64
N ILE A 283 9.89 5.88 3.83
CA ILE A 283 9.08 4.98 4.65
C ILE A 283 7.76 4.66 3.92
N CYS A 284 7.12 5.68 3.33
CA CYS A 284 5.92 5.52 2.51
C CYS A 284 6.19 4.60 1.32
N GLU A 285 7.24 4.87 0.54
CA GLU A 285 7.60 4.08 -0.63
C GLU A 285 7.83 2.62 -0.24
N TYR A 286 8.66 2.38 0.77
CA TYR A 286 8.95 1.03 1.26
C TYR A 286 7.68 0.27 1.63
N ALA A 287 6.86 0.84 2.52
CA ALA A 287 5.67 0.19 3.04
C ALA A 287 4.65 -0.10 1.93
N ILE A 288 4.41 0.89 1.06
CA ILE A 288 3.46 0.80 -0.05
C ILE A 288 3.92 -0.26 -1.05
N VAL A 289 5.18 -0.24 -1.48
CA VAL A 289 5.72 -1.17 -2.48
C VAL A 289 5.78 -2.59 -1.93
N ALA A 290 6.17 -2.77 -0.66
CA ALA A 290 6.27 -4.08 -0.03
C ALA A 290 4.92 -4.83 -0.02
N ILE A 291 3.83 -4.12 0.33
CA ILE A 291 2.48 -4.68 0.32
C ILE A 291 1.93 -4.78 -1.11
N ALA A 292 2.07 -3.74 -1.92
CA ALA A 292 1.51 -3.68 -3.28
C ALA A 292 2.05 -4.79 -4.20
N THR A 293 3.34 -5.09 -4.09
CA THR A 293 4.01 -6.14 -4.90
C THR A 293 3.43 -7.53 -4.63
N ARG A 294 2.92 -7.76 -3.43
CA ARG A 294 2.41 -9.07 -2.99
C ARG A 294 0.92 -9.24 -3.21
N VAL A 295 0.15 -8.21 -2.88
CA VAL A 295 -1.31 -8.24 -2.95
C VAL A 295 -1.80 -7.97 -4.38
N GLY A 296 -1.21 -6.98 -5.07
CA GLY A 296 -1.68 -6.53 -6.39
C GLY A 296 -1.93 -7.67 -7.37
N PRO A 297 -0.93 -8.52 -7.67
CA PRO A 297 -1.08 -9.62 -8.64
C PRO A 297 -2.16 -10.66 -8.29
N ARG A 298 -2.52 -10.79 -7.01
CA ARG A 298 -3.53 -11.74 -6.52
C ARG A 298 -4.92 -11.14 -6.45
N MET A 299 -5.01 -9.81 -6.44
CA MET A 299 -6.26 -9.09 -6.24
C MET A 299 -6.93 -8.70 -7.55
N PHE A 300 -6.15 -8.33 -8.57
CA PHE A 300 -6.66 -7.77 -9.81
C PHE A 300 -6.72 -8.78 -10.95
N ARG A 301 -7.84 -8.76 -11.70
CA ARG A 301 -7.97 -9.45 -12.99
C ARG A 301 -8.09 -8.45 -14.13
N PHE A 302 -7.57 -8.84 -15.29
CA PHE A 302 -7.42 -7.96 -16.44
C PHE A 302 -8.10 -8.55 -17.69
N PRO A 303 -8.58 -7.70 -18.62
CA PRO A 303 -8.93 -8.10 -19.96
C PRO A 303 -7.75 -8.77 -20.65
N ARG A 304 -8.02 -9.77 -21.51
CA ARG A 304 -6.98 -10.53 -22.24
C ARG A 304 -6.10 -9.66 -23.13
N SER A 305 -6.59 -8.49 -23.54
CA SER A 305 -5.88 -7.49 -24.35
C SER A 305 -4.76 -6.76 -23.60
N ILE A 306 -4.70 -6.86 -22.27
CA ILE A 306 -3.76 -6.09 -21.44
C ILE A 306 -2.47 -6.88 -21.21
N CYS A 307 -1.36 -6.32 -21.69
CA CYS A 307 0.00 -6.76 -21.37
C CYS A 307 0.49 -6.17 -20.04
N MET A 308 1.54 -6.78 -19.45
CA MET A 308 2.19 -6.34 -18.20
C MET A 308 1.24 -6.28 -16.99
N GLN A 309 0.36 -7.28 -16.87
CA GLN A 309 -0.70 -7.33 -15.85
C GLN A 309 -0.14 -7.22 -14.43
N ASN A 310 0.96 -7.91 -14.11
CA ASN A 310 1.58 -7.83 -12.78
C ASN A 310 2.05 -6.40 -12.45
N GLU A 311 2.73 -5.72 -13.37
CA GLU A 311 3.18 -4.34 -13.17
C GLU A 311 1.99 -3.39 -12.96
N LEU A 312 0.94 -3.54 -13.78
CA LEU A 312 -0.28 -2.75 -13.66
C LEU A 312 -1.03 -3.04 -12.35
N ALA A 313 -1.02 -4.29 -11.89
CA ALA A 313 -1.63 -4.71 -10.63
C ALA A 313 -0.93 -4.06 -9.43
N VAL A 314 0.41 -4.07 -9.43
CA VAL A 314 1.22 -3.40 -8.42
C VAL A 314 0.95 -1.90 -8.46
N ARG A 315 0.97 -1.27 -9.64
CA ARG A 315 0.72 0.17 -9.79
C ARG A 315 -0.70 0.57 -9.37
N ALA A 316 -1.70 -0.26 -9.65
CA ALA A 316 -3.06 -0.06 -9.17
C ALA A 316 -3.10 0.00 -7.65
N MET A 317 -2.47 -0.97 -6.98
CA MET A 317 -2.44 -1.04 -5.52
C MET A 317 -1.66 0.15 -4.91
N ILE A 318 -0.52 0.52 -5.50
CA ILE A 318 0.25 1.72 -5.12
C ILE A 318 -0.63 2.97 -5.18
N ASN A 319 -1.36 3.15 -6.29
CA ASN A 319 -2.22 4.31 -6.47
C ASN A 319 -3.40 4.30 -5.48
N ILE A 320 -3.99 3.13 -5.17
CA ILE A 320 -5.02 3.00 -4.13
C ILE A 320 -4.51 3.47 -2.77
N PHE A 321 -3.31 3.04 -2.36
CA PHE A 321 -2.71 3.46 -1.09
C PHE A 321 -2.33 4.95 -1.08
N SER A 322 -2.00 5.52 -2.23
CA SER A 322 -1.54 6.92 -2.34
C SER A 322 -2.66 7.93 -2.56
N ALA A 323 -3.87 7.50 -2.94
CA ALA A 323 -4.96 8.39 -3.35
C ALA A 323 -5.76 9.03 -2.20
N ASN A 324 -5.50 8.65 -0.94
CA ASN A 324 -6.21 9.13 0.27
C ASN A 324 -7.74 9.00 0.17
N LEU A 325 -8.22 7.79 -0.16
CA LEU A 325 -9.63 7.49 -0.44
C LEU A 325 -10.29 6.60 0.62
N ASP A 326 -9.78 6.58 1.84
CA ASP A 326 -10.20 5.69 2.93
C ASP A 326 -11.73 5.63 3.09
N ASN A 327 -12.38 6.80 3.09
CA ASN A 327 -13.83 6.92 3.24
C ASN A 327 -14.61 6.45 1.99
N MET A 328 -14.00 6.49 0.81
CA MET A 328 -14.65 6.03 -0.43
C MET A 328 -14.73 4.50 -0.51
N TRP A 329 -13.91 3.79 0.27
CA TRP A 329 -14.00 2.34 0.43
C TRP A 329 -15.10 1.90 1.42
N LEU A 330 -15.89 2.85 1.96
CA LEU A 330 -17.09 2.50 2.72
C LEU A 330 -18.14 1.82 1.80
N PRO A 331 -18.91 0.88 2.33
CA PRO A 331 -20.15 0.40 1.72
C PRO A 331 -21.13 1.57 1.46
N GLY A 332 -21.91 1.46 0.38
CA GLY A 332 -22.97 2.44 0.06
C GLY A 332 -22.52 3.73 -0.63
N GLN A 333 -21.22 3.90 -0.91
CA GLN A 333 -20.70 5.07 -1.62
C GLN A 333 -21.12 5.07 -3.09
N LYS A 334 -21.87 6.09 -3.53
CA LYS A 334 -22.32 6.19 -4.94
C LYS A 334 -21.15 6.64 -5.82
N PRO A 335 -20.99 6.15 -7.07
CA PRO A 335 -19.95 6.66 -7.97
C PRO A 335 -19.96 8.19 -8.13
N SER A 336 -21.13 8.82 -8.05
CA SER A 336 -21.29 10.27 -8.10
C SER A 336 -20.75 11.02 -6.88
N SER A 337 -20.62 10.36 -5.72
CA SER A 337 -20.01 10.92 -4.50
C SER A 337 -18.49 10.75 -4.46
N ILE A 338 -17.90 10.08 -5.45
CA ILE A 338 -16.47 9.80 -5.54
C ILE A 338 -15.80 10.92 -6.34
N LYS A 339 -15.62 12.05 -5.68
CA LYS A 339 -14.81 13.16 -6.19
C LYS A 339 -13.82 13.56 -5.09
N VAL A 340 -12.55 13.67 -5.44
CA VAL A 340 -11.63 14.45 -4.61
C VAL A 340 -11.97 15.90 -4.90
N GLU A 341 -12.23 16.70 -3.86
CA GLU A 341 -12.52 18.12 -4.03
C GLU A 341 -11.40 18.78 -4.83
N THR A 342 -11.77 19.31 -6.00
CA THR A 342 -10.91 20.06 -6.92
C THR A 342 -10.87 21.54 -6.60
N GLY A 343 -11.39 21.96 -5.43
CA GLY A 343 -11.22 23.33 -5.00
C GLY A 343 -9.74 23.65 -4.96
N ALA A 344 -9.33 24.81 -5.50
CA ALA A 344 -8.04 25.38 -5.12
C ALA A 344 -7.94 25.25 -3.59
N ALA A 345 -6.81 24.77 -3.08
CA ALA A 345 -6.59 24.73 -1.64
C ALA A 345 -6.95 26.13 -1.14
N LYS A 346 -8.05 26.29 -0.40
CA LYS A 346 -8.45 27.59 0.11
C LYS A 346 -7.33 27.99 1.04
N CYS A 347 -6.49 28.87 0.52
CA CYS A 347 -5.47 29.53 1.29
C CYS A 347 -6.16 30.10 2.52
N HIS A 348 -5.61 29.84 3.71
CA HIS A 348 -6.09 30.53 4.88
C HIS A 348 -5.97 32.04 4.62
N SER A 349 -6.87 32.83 5.22
CA SER A 349 -6.76 34.29 5.17
C SER A 349 -5.35 34.68 5.60
N GLY A 350 -4.56 35.24 4.67
CA GLY A 350 -3.14 35.59 4.88
C GLY A 350 -2.08 34.70 4.21
N CYS A 351 -2.43 33.73 3.35
CA CYS A 351 -1.40 33.04 2.55
C CYS A 351 -0.80 33.99 1.50
N ILE A 352 0.53 34.04 1.44
CA ILE A 352 1.33 34.86 0.49
C ILE A 352 1.43 34.18 -0.89
N CYS A 353 0.73 33.08 -1.10
CA CYS A 353 0.92 32.20 -2.25
C CYS A 353 0.22 32.64 -3.55
N HIS A 354 -0.26 33.89 -3.64
CA HIS A 354 -0.77 34.55 -4.87
C HIS A 354 -1.57 33.65 -5.83
N HIS A 355 -2.55 32.90 -5.32
CA HIS A 355 -3.41 32.04 -6.15
C HIS A 355 -4.73 32.69 -6.59
N ASP A 356 -4.92 33.98 -6.28
CA ASP A 356 -6.05 34.77 -6.76
C ASP A 356 -5.53 35.99 -7.55
N GLU A 357 -5.14 35.76 -8.81
CA GLU A 357 -5.31 36.70 -9.92
C GLU A 357 -5.87 35.95 -11.14
#